data_AF-A0A914CW80-F1
#
_entry.id   AF-A0A914CW80-F1
#
_cell.length_a   1.000
_cell.length_b   1.000
_cell.length_c   1.000
_cell.angle_alpha   90.00
_cell.angle_beta   90.00
_cell.angle_gamma   90.00
#
_symmetry.space_group_name_H-M   'P 1'
#
loop_
_entity.id
_entity.type
_entity.pdbx_description
1 polymer ?
#
loop_
_entity_poly.entity_id
_entity_poly.type
_entity_poly.pdbx_seq_one_letter_code
_entity_poly.pdbx_strand_id
1 'polypeptide(L)'
;MCNRVTSDACKAEEFGMWGVADCTATSNRSVIPTSFISTQPSPTPNHSYKYCDNDNVWILNPDNNKCYTRVEEKKKFVDASSYCQGIGGQLASIHSADENEFILGS
;
A
#
# COMPACT_ATOMS: atom_id res chain seq x y z
N MET A 1 -10.95 -3.81 -6.80
CA MET A 1 -9.97 -2.73 -7.03
C MET A 1 -8.58 -3.30 -6.77
N CYS A 2 -7.68 -3.15 -7.73
CA CYS A 2 -6.28 -3.56 -7.61
C CYS A 2 -5.36 -2.33 -7.67
N ASN A 3 -4.29 -2.25 -6.86
CA ASN A 3 -3.22 -1.24 -6.95
C ASN A 3 -1.84 -1.91 -7.04
N ARG A 4 -0.76 -1.15 -7.23
CA ARG A 4 0.63 -1.68 -7.17
C ARG A 4 1.22 -1.61 -5.76
N VAL A 5 2.14 -2.54 -5.47
CA VAL A 5 2.74 -2.76 -4.15
C VAL A 5 3.53 -1.55 -3.64
N THR A 6 3.21 -1.08 -2.44
CA THR A 6 4.03 -0.16 -1.63
C THR A 6 4.05 -0.62 -0.17
N SER A 7 5.14 -0.41 0.56
CA SER A 7 5.33 -0.84 1.95
C SER A 7 4.99 0.25 2.98
N ASP A 8 4.39 -0.13 4.11
CA ASP A 8 4.09 0.74 5.27
C ASP A 8 5.00 0.49 6.49
N ALA A 9 5.06 1.44 7.43
CA ALA A 9 5.82 1.34 8.69
C ALA A 9 4.93 1.61 9.93
N CYS A 10 5.29 1.04 11.10
CA CYS A 10 4.49 1.09 12.35
C CYS A 10 5.38 1.31 13.62
N LYS A 11 4.81 1.66 14.81
CA LYS A 11 5.50 1.83 16.13
C LYS A 11 5.05 0.86 17.28
N ALA A 12 5.97 0.11 17.89
CA ALA A 12 5.66 -0.90 18.92
C ALA A 12 5.42 -0.34 20.36
N GLU A 13 4.57 -1.02 21.13
CA GLU A 13 4.17 -0.80 22.54
C GLU A 13 4.58 -1.98 23.46
N GLU A 14 4.21 -1.90 24.76
CA GLU A 14 4.53 -2.93 25.76
C GLU A 14 3.88 -4.29 25.41
N PHE A 15 4.63 -5.39 25.64
CA PHE A 15 4.32 -6.75 25.17
C PHE A 15 4.30 -6.97 23.64
N GLY A 16 4.86 -6.05 22.85
CA GLY A 16 5.01 -6.24 21.40
C GLY A 16 3.74 -5.98 20.58
N MET A 17 2.75 -5.34 21.20
CA MET A 17 1.56 -4.82 20.53
C MET A 17 1.93 -3.55 19.75
N TRP A 18 1.21 -3.22 18.69
CA TRP A 18 1.24 -1.86 18.14
C TRP A 18 0.26 -1.01 18.96
N GLY A 19 0.61 0.23 19.27
CA GLY A 19 -0.39 1.15 19.80
C GLY A 19 -0.08 2.60 19.50
N VAL A 20 -0.94 3.47 20.02
CA VAL A 20 -1.13 4.84 19.56
C VAL A 20 -0.71 5.77 20.70
N ALA A 21 0.41 6.46 20.49
CA ALA A 21 0.93 7.44 21.43
C ALA A 21 1.07 8.80 20.74
N ASP A 22 0.85 9.87 21.50
CA ASP A 22 1.08 11.23 21.03
C ASP A 22 2.57 11.39 20.66
N CYS A 23 2.83 11.85 19.43
CA CYS A 23 4.19 12.04 18.91
C CYS A 23 4.99 13.07 19.71
N THR A 24 4.30 13.93 20.47
CA THR A 24 4.92 14.97 21.30
C THR A 24 5.18 14.53 22.74
N ALA A 25 4.67 13.36 23.15
CA ALA A 25 4.89 12.82 24.48
C ALA A 25 6.31 12.26 24.62
N THR A 26 7.02 12.68 25.67
CA THR A 26 8.36 12.17 25.98
C THR A 26 8.28 10.69 26.37
N SER A 27 8.90 9.81 25.59
CA SER A 27 9.05 8.39 25.92
C SER A 27 10.52 8.07 26.20
N ASN A 28 10.78 7.33 27.28
CA ASN A 28 12.10 6.85 27.67
C ASN A 28 12.45 5.47 27.06
N ARG A 29 11.55 4.86 26.30
CA ARG A 29 11.77 3.55 25.64
C ARG A 29 11.88 3.73 24.13
N SER A 30 13.10 3.65 23.62
CA SER A 30 13.38 3.48 22.20
C SER A 30 14.31 2.30 22.02
N VAL A 31 13.95 1.40 21.11
CA VAL A 31 14.82 0.28 20.70
C VAL A 31 15.49 0.70 19.40
N ILE A 32 16.80 0.95 19.46
CA ILE A 32 17.59 1.23 18.27
C ILE A 32 18.24 -0.09 17.85
N PRO A 33 17.90 -0.66 16.69
CA PRO A 33 18.57 -1.86 16.21
C PRO A 33 20.05 -1.53 15.96
N THR A 34 20.95 -2.37 16.48
CA THR A 34 22.41 -2.27 16.26
C THR A 34 22.80 -2.57 14.81
N SER A 35 21.91 -3.25 14.08
CA SER A 35 21.99 -3.51 12.66
C SER A 35 20.58 -3.68 12.09
N PHE A 36 20.30 -3.05 10.95
CA PHE A 36 19.08 -3.26 10.19
C PHE A 36 19.34 -4.36 9.17
N ILE A 37 18.91 -5.58 9.47
CA ILE A 37 18.71 -6.58 8.42
C ILE A 37 17.37 -6.20 7.78
N SER A 38 17.43 -5.51 6.64
CA SER A 38 16.23 -5.25 5.86
C SER A 38 15.78 -6.57 5.23
N THR A 39 14.83 -7.24 5.89
CA THR A 39 14.05 -8.32 5.27
C THR A 39 12.89 -7.76 4.44
N GLN A 40 12.88 -6.46 4.15
CA GLN A 40 11.90 -5.87 3.25
C GLN A 40 12.00 -6.64 1.92
N PRO A 41 10.86 -7.09 1.34
CA PRO A 41 10.90 -7.58 -0.03
C PRO A 41 11.57 -6.49 -0.85
N SER A 42 12.53 -6.89 -1.71
CA SER A 42 13.25 -5.95 -2.59
C SER A 42 12.26 -4.90 -3.08
N PRO A 43 12.53 -3.59 -2.91
CA PRO A 43 11.59 -2.56 -3.32
C PRO A 43 11.18 -2.91 -4.73
N THR A 44 9.89 -3.22 -4.92
CA THR A 44 9.37 -3.43 -6.26
C THR A 44 9.80 -2.22 -7.06
N PRO A 45 10.26 -2.41 -8.32
CA PRO A 45 10.71 -1.31 -9.15
C PRO A 45 9.75 -0.15 -8.94
N ASN A 46 10.26 0.97 -8.45
CA ASN A 46 9.49 2.19 -8.31
C ASN A 46 9.17 2.64 -9.73
N HIS A 47 8.18 1.98 -10.30
CA HIS A 47 7.55 2.43 -11.50
C HIS A 47 6.60 3.51 -10.99
N SER A 48 7.16 4.70 -10.77
CA SER A 48 6.41 5.94 -10.87
C SER A 48 5.95 6.01 -12.31
N TYR A 49 4.88 5.29 -12.61
CA TYR A 49 4.29 5.25 -13.93
C TYR A 49 3.76 6.66 -14.19
N LYS A 50 4.54 7.48 -14.91
CA LYS A 50 4.06 8.77 -15.41
C LYS A 50 2.79 8.61 -16.25
N TYR A 51 2.59 7.40 -16.78
CA TYR A 51 1.42 6.92 -17.49
C TYR A 51 1.21 5.47 -17.07
N CYS A 52 -0.02 5.09 -16.73
CA CYS A 52 -0.36 3.67 -16.66
C CYS A 52 -0.25 3.06 -18.07
N ASP A 53 0.15 1.80 -18.16
CA ASP A 53 0.33 1.11 -19.45
C ASP A 53 -0.86 1.36 -20.38
N ASN A 54 -0.57 1.51 -21.68
CA ASN A 54 -1.47 2.09 -22.71
C ASN A 54 -2.75 1.27 -23.02
N ASP A 55 -3.10 0.27 -22.20
CA ASP A 55 -4.24 -0.62 -22.41
C ASP A 55 -5.59 -0.02 -21.97
N ASN A 56 -5.63 1.24 -21.50
CA ASN A 56 -6.84 1.96 -21.03
C ASN A 56 -7.61 1.31 -19.86
N VAL A 57 -7.12 0.18 -19.34
CA VAL A 57 -7.71 -0.57 -18.21
C VAL A 57 -7.26 -0.02 -16.85
N TRP A 58 -6.14 0.71 -16.83
CA TRP A 58 -5.52 1.25 -15.62
C TRP A 58 -5.66 2.77 -15.56
N ILE A 59 -6.16 3.27 -14.45
CA ILE A 59 -6.38 4.69 -14.18
C ILE A 59 -5.25 5.19 -13.27
N LEU A 60 -4.56 6.24 -13.69
CA LEU A 60 -3.51 6.89 -12.90
C LEU A 60 -4.15 7.82 -11.86
N ASN A 61 -3.78 7.62 -10.59
CA ASN A 61 -4.03 8.62 -9.56
C ASN A 61 -2.91 9.67 -9.60
N PRO A 62 -3.21 10.94 -9.90
CA PRO A 62 -2.19 12.00 -10.00
C PRO A 62 -1.54 12.33 -8.64
N ASP A 63 -2.23 12.09 -7.52
CA ASP A 63 -1.78 12.51 -6.19
C ASP A 63 -0.68 11.61 -5.64
N ASN A 64 -0.74 10.32 -5.95
CA ASN A 64 0.24 9.33 -5.46
C ASN A 64 0.99 8.59 -6.57
N ASN A 65 0.74 8.92 -7.85
CA ASN A 65 1.34 8.30 -9.04
C ASN A 65 1.18 6.77 -9.08
N LYS A 66 0.10 6.23 -8.49
CA LYS A 66 -0.24 4.81 -8.54
C LYS A 66 -1.32 4.54 -9.59
N CYS A 67 -1.27 3.34 -10.18
CA CYS A 67 -2.26 2.87 -11.14
C CYS A 67 -3.28 1.95 -10.47
N TYR A 68 -4.55 2.18 -10.77
CA TYR A 68 -5.68 1.42 -10.23
C TYR A 68 -6.49 0.81 -11.36
N THR A 69 -7.09 -0.35 -11.11
CA THR A 69 -8.08 -0.92 -12.02
C THR A 69 -9.26 -1.51 -11.25
N ARG A 70 -10.45 -1.33 -11.82
CA ARG A 70 -11.71 -1.80 -11.25
C ARG A 70 -12.13 -3.10 -11.96
N VAL A 71 -12.40 -4.11 -11.15
CA VAL A 71 -12.94 -5.39 -11.58
C VAL A 71 -14.40 -5.40 -11.16
N GLU A 72 -15.32 -5.41 -12.13
CA GLU A 72 -16.77 -5.41 -11.85
C GLU A 72 -17.27 -6.75 -11.31
N GLU A 73 -16.55 -7.83 -11.59
CA GLU A 73 -16.88 -9.15 -11.11
C GLU A 73 -16.62 -9.27 -9.60
N LYS A 74 -17.67 -9.58 -8.83
CA LYS A 74 -17.56 -9.83 -7.40
C LYS A 74 -16.85 -11.16 -7.16
N LYS A 75 -15.71 -11.10 -6.49
CA LYS A 75 -14.91 -12.27 -6.10
C LYS A 75 -14.74 -12.32 -4.59
N LYS A 76 -14.46 -13.51 -4.03
CA LYS A 76 -14.04 -13.63 -2.62
C LYS A 76 -12.65 -13.02 -2.46
N PHE A 77 -12.30 -12.59 -1.26
CA PHE A 77 -11.02 -11.92 -1.00
C PHE A 77 -9.80 -12.67 -1.55
N VAL A 78 -9.72 -13.99 -1.33
CA VAL A 78 -8.60 -14.84 -1.80
C VAL A 78 -8.55 -14.89 -3.32
N ASP A 79 -9.69 -15.04 -3.97
CA ASP A 79 -9.81 -15.09 -5.43
C ASP A 79 -9.49 -13.72 -6.06
N ALA A 80 -9.92 -12.64 -5.40
CA ALA A 80 -9.63 -11.26 -5.81
C ALA A 80 -8.14 -10.93 -5.66
N SER A 81 -7.49 -11.40 -4.59
CA SER A 81 -6.05 -11.28 -4.38
C SER A 81 -5.26 -11.99 -5.47
N SER A 82 -5.61 -13.26 -5.75
CA SER A 82 -5.01 -14.06 -6.82
C SER A 82 -5.23 -13.44 -8.20
N TYR A 83 -6.42 -12.88 -8.44
CA TYR A 83 -6.73 -12.18 -9.69
C TYR A 83 -5.87 -10.93 -9.88
N CYS A 84 -5.77 -10.07 -8.86
CA CYS A 84 -4.93 -8.88 -8.93
C CYS A 84 -3.45 -9.24 -9.18
N GLN A 85 -2.96 -10.31 -8.53
CA GLN A 85 -1.61 -10.83 -8.76
C GLN A 85 -1.43 -11.34 -10.20
N GLY A 86 -2.41 -12.03 -10.76
CA GLY A 86 -2.39 -12.53 -12.14
C GLY A 86 -2.30 -11.43 -13.20
N ILE A 87 -2.81 -10.23 -12.92
CA ILE A 87 -2.72 -9.06 -13.81
C ILE A 87 -1.53 -8.14 -13.47
N GLY A 88 -0.60 -8.58 -12.63
CA GLY A 88 0.61 -7.82 -12.27
C GLY A 88 0.39 -6.72 -11.23
N GLY A 89 -0.69 -6.77 -10.45
CA GLY A 89 -1.00 -5.88 -9.34
C GLY A 89 -1.23 -6.62 -8.02
N GLN A 90 -1.80 -5.93 -7.04
CA GLN A 90 -2.28 -6.47 -5.77
C GLN A 90 -3.63 -5.84 -5.43
N LEU A 91 -4.31 -6.31 -4.39
CA LEU A 91 -5.51 -5.63 -3.91
C LEU A 91 -5.19 -4.20 -3.52
N ALA A 92 -6.09 -3.27 -3.86
CA ALA A 92 -5.90 -1.87 -3.53
C ALA A 92 -5.77 -1.67 -2.01
N SER A 93 -4.67 -1.03 -1.61
CA SER A 93 -4.38 -0.60 -0.24
C SER A 93 -4.54 0.91 -0.16
N ILE A 94 -5.39 1.38 0.76
CA ILE A 94 -5.76 2.79 0.90
C ILE A 94 -4.96 3.38 2.05
N HIS A 95 -4.13 4.38 1.77
CA HIS A 95 -3.23 5.01 2.76
C HIS A 95 -3.56 6.49 3.00
N SER A 96 -4.47 7.10 2.23
CA SER A 96 -4.93 8.47 2.43
C SER A 96 -6.42 8.65 2.14
N ALA A 97 -7.01 9.73 2.66
CA ALA A 97 -8.38 10.10 2.37
C ALA A 97 -8.57 10.46 0.88
N ASP A 98 -7.60 11.17 0.28
CA ASP A 98 -7.62 11.53 -1.14
C ASP A 98 -7.56 10.29 -2.03
N GLU A 99 -6.77 9.27 -1.65
CA GLU A 99 -6.73 7.98 -2.35
C GLU A 99 -8.08 7.25 -2.24
N ASN A 100 -8.73 7.31 -1.08
CA ASN A 100 -10.06 6.73 -0.89
C ASN A 100 -11.11 7.43 -1.78
N GLU A 101 -11.09 8.77 -1.83
CA GLU A 101 -12.00 9.55 -2.66
C GLU A 101 -11.80 9.26 -4.15
N PHE A 102 -10.54 9.18 -4.59
CA PHE A 102 -10.20 8.78 -5.96
C PHE A 102 -10.79 7.42 -6.32
N ILE A 103 -10.61 6.41 -5.46
CA ILE A 103 -11.11 5.03 -5.69
C ILE A 103 -12.65 4.97 -5.72
N LEU A 104 -13.33 5.84 -4.96
CA LEU A 104 -14.79 5.89 -4.93
C LEU A 104 -15.38 6.60 -6.16
N GLY A 105 -14.66 7.55 -6.74
CA GLY A 105 -15.07 8.32 -7.92
C GLY A 105 -14.64 7.74 -9.27
N SER A 106 -13.72 6.77 -9.28
CA SER A 106 -13.14 6.14 -10.47
C SER A 106 -13.96 5.00 -11.08
#